data_AF-A0A4R2LNP0-F1
#
_entry.id   AF-A0A4R2LNP0-F1
#
_cell.length_a   1.000
_cell.length_b   1.000
_cell.length_c   1.000
_cell.angle_alpha   90.00
_cell.angle_beta   90.00
_cell.angle_gamma   90.00
#
_symmetry.space_group_name_H-M   'P 1'
#
loop_
_entity.id
_entity.type
_entity.pdbx_description
1 polymer ?
#
loop_
_entity_poly.entity_id
_entity_poly.type
_entity_poly.pdbx_seq_one_letter_code
_entity_poly.pdbx_strand_id
1 'polypeptide(L)'
;MNYTTYLFDFDYTLADSSRGIVTCFRNVLTRHGYTEVTDDVIKHTIGKTLEESFSILTGVTDAGQLAGFKAEYRKEADTHMTVNTVLFLETKSVLTALKDGGVQLGIISTKYRFRIKELLDQHFPEGFIDIIVGGEDVKEAKPSPEGLLFAIKQLRTTKAETLYIGDSTIDAEAAQAAGIDFAGVTHGVTTAKELSKYPHLKIMGSLEELLEDKEKQPAPCEVGKPIYQESDTTLSPGKKKRINIGQILVLLFLFCLAVRNPTTGGNGIFLFPFFFLFMLWSILRKRRILPVRVRIFINARFRPYIVRLRALHIRMIRGKTTLPLDNETSVCRNCGTTYTGNYCNRCGQSRNTPRYNVSNALRNIAGSFFNIDNGFGRTLIDLLHRPGYMIHDFIGGKRIPYFRPFQTLFVLAAIYIMTVQLIDPDALNGKNAPLQGEENHSAITDKPALSDNSLQDENTVFIDRLFQKDETAETRINRFVRQSPFLMKIWNLLESWTHNNKAFRIIATLPLFAVATQFAFRRKKYKLNYNTTEHVFIQAYIACQILLLSIIAIPCYGYAQIDDLYDLPLWGIFALYCWDYKQLYHCSWWRSFWRTALMFAYSLLLLLLIAALITSIAFVAMSWFETP
;
A
#
# COMPACT_ATOMS: atom_id res chain seq x y z
N MET A 1 30.82 11.93 13.67
CA MET A 1 30.25 13.06 14.43
C MET A 1 28.78 12.73 14.59
N ASN A 2 28.34 12.43 15.81
CA ASN A 2 26.92 12.30 16.13
C ASN A 2 26.52 13.61 16.81
N TYR A 3 25.77 14.46 16.11
CA TYR A 3 25.22 15.69 16.69
C TYR A 3 24.21 15.32 17.79
N THR A 4 24.22 16.06 18.89
CA THR A 4 23.25 15.88 19.99
C THR A 4 22.08 16.85 19.89
N THR A 5 22.20 17.87 19.03
CA THR A 5 21.15 18.87 18.78
C THR A 5 20.94 19.07 17.28
N TYR A 6 19.67 19.04 16.86
CA TYR A 6 19.24 19.33 15.49
C TYR A 6 18.28 20.51 15.51
N LEU A 7 18.67 21.59 14.83
CA LEU A 7 17.86 22.78 14.65
C LEU A 7 17.32 22.79 13.22
N PHE A 8 16.05 23.12 13.01
CA PHE A 8 15.41 23.12 11.70
C PHE A 8 14.81 24.49 11.39
N ASP A 9 14.88 24.95 10.14
CA ASP A 9 13.88 25.91 9.66
C ASP A 9 12.51 25.24 9.54
N PHE A 10 11.45 26.04 9.36
CA PHE A 10 10.09 25.56 9.31
C PHE A 10 9.50 25.56 7.90
N ASP A 11 9.30 26.76 7.32
CA ASP A 11 8.70 26.91 6.00
C ASP A 11 9.65 26.32 4.94
N TYR A 12 9.14 25.51 4.04
CA TYR A 12 9.90 24.68 3.07
C TYR A 12 10.95 23.73 3.63
N THR A 13 11.24 23.72 4.92
CA THR A 13 12.12 22.70 5.52
C THR A 13 11.32 21.56 6.14
N LEU A 14 10.46 21.87 7.13
CA LEU A 14 9.60 20.89 7.81
C LEU A 14 8.18 20.86 7.23
N ALA A 15 7.72 21.96 6.65
CA ALA A 15 6.37 22.10 6.14
C ALA A 15 6.30 22.88 4.81
N ASP A 16 5.42 22.45 3.91
CA ASP A 16 5.00 23.27 2.78
C ASP A 16 3.89 24.23 3.23
N SER A 17 4.26 25.49 3.44
CA SER A 17 3.36 26.60 3.74
C SER A 17 3.12 27.54 2.55
N SER A 18 3.63 27.18 1.36
CA SER A 18 3.68 28.05 0.18
C SER A 18 2.30 28.55 -0.21
N ARG A 19 1.29 27.68 -0.22
CA ARG A 19 -0.09 28.03 -0.57
C ARG A 19 -0.66 29.07 0.39
N GLY A 20 -0.40 28.91 1.69
CA GLY A 20 -0.84 29.85 2.72
C GLY A 20 -0.18 31.22 2.56
N ILE A 21 1.15 31.22 2.41
CA ILE A 21 1.96 32.43 2.22
C ILE A 21 1.54 33.19 0.96
N VAL A 22 1.45 32.48 -0.18
CA VAL A 22 1.05 33.08 -1.47
C VAL A 22 -0.36 33.67 -1.39
N THR A 23 -1.30 32.99 -0.74
CA THR A 23 -2.67 33.51 -0.56
C THR A 23 -2.66 34.82 0.25
N CYS A 24 -1.92 34.84 1.37
CA CYS A 24 -1.84 36.03 2.22
C CYS A 24 -1.19 37.21 1.50
N PHE A 25 -0.05 36.99 0.83
CA PHE A 25 0.62 38.04 0.04
C PHE A 25 -0.28 38.53 -1.09
N ARG A 26 -0.89 37.63 -1.85
CA ARG A 26 -1.79 37.97 -2.96
C ARG A 26 -2.93 38.87 -2.50
N ASN A 27 -3.57 38.55 -1.38
CA ASN A 27 -4.69 39.33 -0.88
C ASN A 27 -4.26 40.76 -0.52
N VAL A 28 -3.12 40.92 0.16
CA VAL A 28 -2.59 42.25 0.50
C VAL A 28 -2.14 43.00 -0.77
N LEU A 29 -1.35 42.38 -1.62
CA LEU A 29 -0.84 42.99 -2.86
C LEU A 29 -1.99 43.46 -3.77
N THR A 30 -3.02 42.63 -3.96
CA THR A 30 -4.18 42.96 -4.80
C THR A 30 -4.96 44.16 -4.25
N ARG A 31 -5.15 44.25 -2.93
CA ARG A 31 -5.83 45.40 -2.29
C ARG A 31 -5.11 46.71 -2.53
N HIS A 32 -3.78 46.67 -2.65
CA HIS A 32 -2.94 47.83 -2.87
C HIS A 32 -2.55 48.03 -4.35
N GLY A 33 -3.23 47.33 -5.28
CA GLY A 33 -3.07 47.53 -6.72
C GLY A 33 -1.93 46.76 -7.39
N TYR A 34 -1.15 45.97 -6.64
CA TYR A 34 -0.04 45.16 -7.15
C TYR A 34 -0.55 43.81 -7.70
N THR A 35 -1.18 43.84 -8.87
CA THR A 35 -1.85 42.66 -9.45
C THR A 35 -0.97 41.80 -10.37
N GLU A 36 0.18 42.31 -10.79
CA GLU A 36 1.09 41.62 -11.74
C GLU A 36 2.09 40.67 -11.07
N VAL A 37 2.15 40.66 -9.73
CA VAL A 37 3.09 39.83 -8.98
C VAL A 37 2.67 38.35 -9.05
N THR A 38 3.51 37.52 -9.67
CA THR A 38 3.24 36.09 -9.86
C THR A 38 3.50 35.28 -8.58
N ASP A 39 2.85 34.11 -8.46
CA ASP A 39 3.03 33.17 -7.33
C ASP A 39 4.50 32.80 -7.14
N ASP A 40 5.24 32.59 -8.22
CA ASP A 40 6.62 32.13 -8.14
C ASP A 40 7.54 33.22 -7.58
N VAL A 41 7.31 34.49 -7.94
CA VAL A 41 8.05 35.61 -7.34
C VAL A 41 7.76 35.72 -5.84
N ILE A 42 6.51 35.52 -5.42
CA ILE A 42 6.15 35.47 -3.98
C ILE A 42 6.86 34.30 -3.29
N LYS A 43 6.89 33.12 -3.91
CA LYS A 43 7.56 31.94 -3.33
C LYS A 43 9.06 32.18 -3.14
N HIS A 44 9.70 32.97 -4.00
CA HIS A 44 11.11 33.35 -3.86
C HIS A 44 11.40 34.31 -2.69
N THR A 45 10.38 34.88 -2.05
CA THR A 45 10.57 35.67 -0.81
C THR A 45 10.34 34.85 0.45
N ILE A 46 9.93 33.59 0.35
CA ILE A 46 9.74 32.70 1.51
C ILE A 46 11.09 32.51 2.23
N GLY A 47 11.08 32.68 3.55
CA GLY A 47 12.27 32.70 4.40
C GLY A 47 12.71 34.12 4.80
N LYS A 48 12.37 35.16 4.03
CA LYS A 48 12.64 36.57 4.38
C LYS A 48 11.66 37.12 5.40
N THR A 49 11.95 38.28 5.96
CA THR A 49 10.97 39.02 6.77
C THR A 49 9.81 39.49 5.89
N LEU A 50 8.66 39.80 6.53
CA LEU A 50 7.49 40.29 5.79
C LEU A 50 7.77 41.65 5.14
N GLU A 51 8.46 42.54 5.84
CA GLU A 51 8.86 43.85 5.35
C GLU A 51 9.76 43.75 4.11
N GLU A 52 10.82 42.92 4.17
CA GLU A 52 11.70 42.69 3.01
C GLU A 52 10.94 42.07 1.84
N SER A 53 10.07 41.10 2.12
CA SER A 53 9.26 40.44 1.10
C SER A 53 8.37 41.47 0.39
N PHE A 54 7.63 42.30 1.14
CA PHE A 54 6.81 43.34 0.54
C PHE A 54 7.63 44.38 -0.21
N SER A 55 8.80 44.76 0.31
CA SER A 55 9.70 45.70 -0.38
C SER A 55 10.18 45.14 -1.72
N ILE A 56 10.57 43.86 -1.78
CA ILE A 56 10.96 43.18 -3.02
C ILE A 56 9.80 43.09 -4.01
N LEU A 57 8.59 42.78 -3.53
CA LEU A 57 7.42 42.53 -4.38
C LEU A 57 6.77 43.81 -4.92
N THR A 58 6.93 44.94 -4.22
CA THR A 58 6.25 46.20 -4.54
C THR A 58 7.18 47.34 -4.92
N GLY A 59 8.48 47.25 -4.57
CA GLY A 59 9.44 48.35 -4.65
C GLY A 59 9.29 49.41 -3.56
N VAL A 60 8.35 49.24 -2.63
CA VAL A 60 8.13 50.19 -1.51
C VAL A 60 9.28 50.11 -0.52
N THR A 61 9.81 51.27 -0.14
CA THR A 61 10.86 51.41 0.89
C THR A 61 10.39 52.18 2.13
N ASP A 62 9.18 52.75 2.11
CA ASP A 62 8.62 53.47 3.24
C ASP A 62 8.25 52.51 4.39
N ALA A 63 8.83 52.75 5.58
CA ALA A 63 8.66 51.87 6.73
C ALA A 63 7.21 51.86 7.26
N GLY A 64 6.50 52.99 7.18
CA GLY A 64 5.11 53.09 7.63
C GLY A 64 4.18 52.24 6.77
N GLN A 65 4.36 52.31 5.45
CA GLN A 65 3.58 51.53 4.48
C GLN A 65 3.88 50.02 4.60
N LEU A 66 5.15 49.63 4.71
CA LEU A 66 5.53 48.22 4.92
C LEU A 66 4.97 47.66 6.23
N ALA A 67 4.96 48.46 7.30
CA ALA A 67 4.32 48.09 8.56
C ALA A 67 2.80 47.90 8.41
N GLY A 68 2.14 48.73 7.58
CA GLY A 68 0.74 48.56 7.20
C GLY A 68 0.48 47.23 6.47
N PHE A 69 1.28 46.91 5.44
CA PHE A 69 1.18 45.65 4.72
C PHE A 69 1.41 44.44 5.62
N LYS A 70 2.38 44.51 6.53
CA LYS A 70 2.62 43.48 7.55
C LYS A 70 1.41 43.27 8.46
N ALA A 71 0.77 44.35 8.92
CA ALA A 71 -0.41 44.27 9.78
C ALA A 71 -1.59 43.61 9.05
N GLU A 72 -1.81 43.94 7.78
CA GLU A 72 -2.84 43.28 6.95
C GLU A 72 -2.51 41.81 6.69
N TYR A 73 -1.25 41.51 6.33
CA TYR A 73 -0.79 40.13 6.11
C TYR A 73 -1.04 39.26 7.35
N ARG A 74 -0.78 39.79 8.55
CA ARG A 74 -1.03 39.06 9.80
C ARG A 74 -2.51 38.67 9.95
N LYS A 75 -3.44 39.57 9.59
CA LYS A 75 -4.89 39.28 9.61
C LYS A 75 -5.26 38.19 8.60
N GLU A 76 -4.70 38.25 7.40
CA GLU A 76 -4.88 37.18 6.38
C GLU A 76 -4.33 35.85 6.88
N ALA A 77 -3.15 35.87 7.51
CA ALA A 77 -2.47 34.69 8.01
C ALA A 77 -3.28 33.98 9.11
N ASP A 78 -4.01 34.72 9.95
CA ASP A 78 -4.88 34.14 10.98
C ASP A 78 -6.01 33.29 10.38
N THR A 79 -6.43 33.60 9.15
CA THR A 79 -7.50 32.86 8.45
C THR A 79 -6.94 31.77 7.53
N HIS A 80 -5.83 32.05 6.85
CA HIS A 80 -5.38 31.24 5.72
C HIS A 80 -4.08 30.46 5.97
N MET A 81 -3.28 30.76 7.00
CA MET A 81 -1.96 30.15 7.13
C MET A 81 -2.03 28.67 7.53
N THR A 82 -2.68 28.37 8.66
CA THR A 82 -2.66 27.04 9.27
C THR A 82 -3.38 25.99 8.40
N VAL A 83 -4.55 26.34 7.85
CA VAL A 83 -5.33 25.46 6.96
C VAL A 83 -4.65 25.15 5.62
N ASN A 84 -3.62 25.92 5.25
CA ASN A 84 -2.88 25.77 4.00
C ASN A 84 -1.42 25.35 4.22
N THR A 85 -1.03 25.00 5.45
CA THR A 85 0.30 24.49 5.75
C THR A 85 0.25 22.99 5.99
N VAL A 86 1.10 22.22 5.31
CA VAL A 86 1.16 20.75 5.42
C VAL A 86 2.60 20.34 5.72
N LEU A 87 2.82 19.52 6.75
CA LEU A 87 4.14 18.95 7.00
C LEU A 87 4.57 18.07 5.82
N PHE A 88 5.85 18.10 5.45
CA PHE A 88 6.38 17.12 4.48
C PHE A 88 6.19 15.70 5.02
N LEU A 89 6.04 14.73 4.11
CA LEU A 89 5.64 13.35 4.44
C LEU A 89 6.60 12.70 5.43
N GLU A 90 7.87 13.01 5.28
CA GLU A 90 9.01 12.53 6.05
C GLU A 90 9.17 13.19 7.41
N THR A 91 8.72 14.45 7.56
CA THR A 91 8.96 15.30 8.74
C THR A 91 8.65 14.57 10.03
N LYS A 92 7.45 13.97 10.13
CA LYS A 92 7.03 13.27 11.36
C LYS A 92 7.93 12.08 11.67
N SER A 93 8.30 11.30 10.67
CA SER A 93 9.13 10.11 10.84
C SER A 93 10.57 10.45 11.22
N VAL A 94 11.15 11.48 10.60
CA VAL A 94 12.53 11.91 10.83
C VAL A 94 12.67 12.54 12.21
N LEU A 95 11.81 13.49 12.56
CA LEU A 95 11.86 14.12 13.89
C LEU A 95 11.63 13.07 15.01
N THR A 96 10.73 12.11 14.80
CA THR A 96 10.51 11.03 15.79
C THR A 96 11.73 10.14 15.92
N ALA A 97 12.35 9.73 14.81
CA ALA A 97 13.55 8.91 14.84
C ALA A 97 14.74 9.62 15.51
N LEU A 98 14.89 10.93 15.27
CA LEU A 98 15.89 11.76 15.94
C LEU A 98 15.62 11.84 17.44
N LYS A 99 14.38 12.14 17.86
CA LYS A 99 13.98 12.22 19.27
C LYS A 99 14.18 10.87 20.00
N ASP A 100 13.82 9.76 19.36
CA ASP A 100 14.05 8.39 19.87
C ASP A 100 15.55 8.09 20.03
N GLY A 101 16.41 8.74 19.24
CA GLY A 101 17.87 8.72 19.37
C GLY A 101 18.41 9.55 20.53
N GLY A 102 17.56 10.23 21.29
CA GLY A 102 17.94 11.04 22.45
C GLY A 102 18.50 12.42 22.13
N VAL A 103 18.28 12.93 20.91
CA VAL A 103 18.75 14.26 20.51
C VAL A 103 17.75 15.35 20.87
N GLN A 104 18.24 16.57 21.08
CA GLN A 104 17.40 17.76 21.25
C GLN A 104 16.98 18.31 19.88
N LEU A 105 15.72 18.70 19.76
CA LEU A 105 15.11 19.25 18.55
C LEU A 105 14.73 20.71 18.78
N GLY A 106 15.14 21.58 17.86
CA GLY A 106 14.72 22.99 17.85
C GLY A 106 14.25 23.45 16.49
N ILE A 107 13.42 24.49 16.46
CA ILE A 107 12.96 25.15 15.22
C ILE A 107 13.33 26.63 15.25
N ILE A 108 13.97 27.12 14.19
CA ILE A 108 14.45 28.49 14.03
C ILE A 108 13.92 29.06 12.72
N SER A 109 12.94 29.97 12.80
CA SER A 109 12.22 30.47 11.64
C SER A 109 11.95 31.97 11.72
N THR A 110 11.80 32.62 10.56
CA THR A 110 11.31 34.00 10.46
C THR A 110 9.81 34.11 10.68
N LYS A 111 9.09 32.97 10.66
CA LYS A 111 7.67 32.88 11.00
C LYS A 111 7.43 33.01 12.50
N TYR A 112 6.23 33.49 12.87
CA TYR A 112 5.89 33.66 14.28
C TYR A 112 5.79 32.32 15.01
N ARG A 113 6.42 32.23 16.19
CA ARG A 113 6.48 31.03 17.03
C ARG A 113 5.10 30.46 17.33
N PHE A 114 4.13 31.32 17.67
CA PHE A 114 2.78 30.84 18.00
C PHE A 114 2.09 30.12 16.83
N ARG A 115 2.35 30.52 15.58
CA ARG A 115 1.78 29.85 14.39
C ARG A 115 2.43 28.51 14.10
N ILE A 116 3.75 28.44 14.30
CA ILE A 116 4.48 27.17 14.22
C ILE A 116 3.94 26.21 15.28
N LYS A 117 3.77 26.68 16.51
CA LYS A 117 3.23 25.89 17.61
C LYS A 117 1.82 25.39 17.33
N GLU A 118 0.93 26.25 16.83
CA GLU A 118 -0.45 25.88 16.48
C GLU A 118 -0.50 24.69 15.52
N LEU A 119 0.36 24.65 14.49
CA LEU A 119 0.42 23.52 13.57
C LEU A 119 1.03 22.26 14.22
N LEU A 120 2.12 22.42 14.98
CA LEU A 120 2.85 21.30 15.56
C LEU A 120 2.07 20.59 16.66
N ASP A 121 1.30 21.32 17.47
CA ASP A 121 0.44 20.77 18.52
C ASP A 121 -0.62 19.80 17.96
N GLN A 122 -0.96 19.92 16.67
CA GLN A 122 -1.89 18.98 15.98
C GLN A 122 -1.22 17.66 15.60
N HIS A 123 0.12 17.62 15.51
CA HIS A 123 0.88 16.51 14.93
C HIS A 123 1.77 15.77 15.93
N PHE A 124 2.20 16.47 16.99
CA PHE A 124 3.15 16.00 18.00
C PHE A 124 2.64 16.29 19.42
N PRO A 125 3.02 15.47 20.41
CA PRO A 125 2.68 15.75 21.81
C PRO A 125 3.40 17.00 22.32
N GLU A 126 2.87 17.59 23.39
CA GLU A 126 3.48 18.73 24.07
C GLU A 126 4.92 18.39 24.51
N GLY A 127 5.84 19.36 24.37
CA GLY A 127 7.26 19.18 24.69
C GLY A 127 8.06 18.30 23.72
N PHE A 128 7.47 17.87 22.60
CA PHE A 128 8.20 17.09 21.58
C PHE A 128 9.36 17.88 20.96
N ILE A 129 9.11 19.15 20.62
CA ILE A 129 10.15 20.11 20.20
C ILE A 129 10.63 20.86 21.45
N ASP A 130 11.94 20.83 21.70
CA ASP A 130 12.53 21.37 22.92
C ASP A 130 12.57 22.91 22.91
N ILE A 131 12.70 23.52 21.72
CA ILE A 131 12.65 24.96 21.56
C ILE A 131 12.10 25.37 20.19
N ILE A 132 11.29 26.42 20.16
CA ILE A 132 10.87 27.08 18.93
C ILE A 132 11.26 28.55 19.08
N VAL A 133 12.00 29.08 18.12
CA VAL A 133 12.38 30.49 18.01
C VAL A 133 11.76 31.03 16.73
N GLY A 134 10.77 31.89 16.88
CA GLY A 134 10.10 32.58 15.78
C GLY A 134 10.63 34.00 15.59
N GLY A 135 10.09 34.69 14.58
CA GLY A 135 10.47 36.06 14.25
C GLY A 135 10.19 37.09 15.34
N GLU A 136 9.32 36.81 16.32
CA GLU A 136 9.07 37.66 17.48
C GLU A 136 10.05 37.46 18.64
N ASP A 137 10.83 36.38 18.62
CA ASP A 137 11.72 36.02 19.73
C ASP A 137 13.14 36.61 19.55
N VAL A 138 13.43 37.25 18.41
CA VAL A 138 14.73 37.85 18.06
C VAL A 138 14.58 39.31 17.62
N LYS A 139 15.64 40.10 17.78
CA LYS A 139 15.69 41.47 17.25
C LYS A 139 16.03 41.48 15.77
N GLU A 140 17.04 40.71 15.37
CA GLU A 140 17.50 40.59 13.99
C GLU A 140 17.17 39.19 13.46
N ALA A 141 16.38 39.14 12.37
CA ALA A 141 16.00 37.90 11.72
C ALA A 141 17.15 37.28 10.91
N LYS A 142 17.00 36.03 10.47
CA LYS A 142 17.94 35.38 9.54
C LYS A 142 18.14 36.30 8.31
N PRO A 143 19.38 36.54 7.84
CA PRO A 143 20.60 35.76 8.05
C PRO A 143 21.40 36.07 9.33
N SER A 144 20.89 36.90 10.24
CA SER A 144 21.51 37.07 11.56
C SER A 144 21.61 35.73 12.31
N PRO A 145 22.73 35.45 13.01
CA PRO A 145 22.88 34.23 13.80
C PRO A 145 22.13 34.27 15.13
N GLU A 146 21.46 35.39 15.47
CA GLU A 146 20.84 35.62 16.77
C GLU A 146 19.93 34.47 17.22
N GLY A 147 19.01 34.01 16.36
CA GLY A 147 18.08 32.93 16.69
C GLY A 147 18.77 31.59 16.95
N LEU A 148 19.79 31.25 16.15
CA LEU A 148 20.57 30.03 16.31
C LEU A 148 21.38 30.05 17.61
N LEU A 149 22.06 31.17 17.89
CA LEU A 149 22.85 31.33 19.12
C LEU A 149 21.96 31.37 20.37
N PHE A 150 20.78 31.98 20.28
CA PHE A 150 19.78 31.95 21.33
C PHE A 150 19.35 30.51 21.64
N ALA A 151 19.02 29.72 20.61
CA ALA A 151 18.62 28.33 20.79
C ALA A 151 19.71 27.46 21.39
N ILE A 152 20.96 27.60 20.93
CA ILE A 152 22.12 26.88 21.47
C ILE A 152 22.28 27.18 22.97
N LYS A 153 22.16 28.45 23.36
CA LYS A 153 22.24 28.87 24.76
C LYS A 153 21.12 28.27 25.62
N GLN A 154 19.88 28.28 25.13
CA GLN A 154 18.72 27.75 25.87
C GLN A 154 18.76 26.23 26.01
N LEU A 155 19.17 25.52 24.96
CA LEU A 155 19.32 24.06 24.96
C LEU A 155 20.55 23.59 25.73
N ARG A 156 21.45 24.51 26.10
CA ARG A 156 22.72 24.24 26.80
C ARG A 156 23.63 23.28 26.02
N THR A 157 23.68 23.47 24.71
CA THR A 157 24.52 22.69 23.78
C THR A 157 25.69 23.53 23.26
N THR A 158 26.58 22.93 22.48
CA THR A 158 27.70 23.62 21.84
C THR A 158 27.52 23.72 20.33
N LYS A 159 28.22 24.67 19.71
CA LYS A 159 28.22 24.85 18.24
C LYS A 159 28.65 23.58 17.50
N ALA A 160 29.64 22.86 18.03
CA ALA A 160 30.19 21.63 17.42
C ALA A 160 29.23 20.44 17.51
N GLU A 161 28.26 20.47 18.43
CA GLU A 161 27.27 19.42 18.66
C GLU A 161 25.92 19.72 18.01
N THR A 162 25.81 20.87 17.32
CA THR A 162 24.59 21.38 16.72
C THR A 162 24.67 21.33 15.19
N LEU A 163 23.67 20.73 14.57
CA LEU A 163 23.44 20.80 13.12
C LEU A 163 22.20 21.67 12.84
N TYR A 164 22.33 22.65 11.94
CA TYR A 164 21.18 23.40 11.42
C TYR A 164 20.76 22.91 10.04
N ILE A 165 19.45 22.77 9.84
CA ILE A 165 18.86 22.26 8.60
C ILE A 165 17.90 23.32 8.05
N GLY A 166 18.06 23.69 6.78
CA GLY A 166 17.23 24.70 6.12
C GLY A 166 17.21 24.53 4.60
N ASP A 167 16.28 25.19 3.92
CA ASP A 167 16.13 25.11 2.46
C ASP A 167 16.64 26.37 1.73
N SER A 168 16.90 27.46 2.45
CA SER A 168 17.23 28.75 1.83
C SER A 168 18.72 29.13 1.96
N THR A 169 19.18 30.04 1.08
CA THR A 169 20.51 30.65 1.24
C THR A 169 20.61 31.48 2.52
N ILE A 170 19.49 32.04 2.99
CA ILE A 170 19.39 32.78 4.24
C ILE A 170 19.71 31.89 5.44
N ASP A 171 19.29 30.62 5.39
CA ASP A 171 19.61 29.62 6.43
C ASP A 171 21.09 29.28 6.43
N ALA A 172 21.68 29.12 5.25
CA ALA A 172 23.09 28.84 5.08
C ALA A 172 23.96 30.00 5.60
N GLU A 173 23.56 31.25 5.31
CA GLU A 173 24.20 32.46 5.83
C GLU A 173 24.10 32.55 7.36
N ALA A 174 22.92 32.25 7.92
CA ALA A 174 22.72 32.25 9.36
C ALA A 174 23.58 31.20 10.07
N ALA A 175 23.67 29.98 9.51
CA ALA A 175 24.53 28.93 10.03
C ALA A 175 26.01 29.33 10.00
N GLN A 176 26.45 29.89 8.87
CA GLN A 176 27.81 30.36 8.68
C GLN A 176 28.17 31.48 9.67
N ALA A 177 27.28 32.46 9.84
CA ALA A 177 27.45 33.54 10.81
C ALA A 177 27.44 33.03 12.26
N ALA A 178 26.66 31.99 12.54
CA ALA A 178 26.62 31.34 13.86
C ALA A 178 27.86 30.47 14.11
N GLY A 179 28.54 30.02 13.05
CA GLY A 179 29.65 29.09 13.11
C GLY A 179 29.22 27.68 13.51
N ILE A 180 28.09 27.21 12.97
CA ILE A 180 27.57 25.85 13.16
C ILE A 180 27.49 25.11 11.83
N ASP A 181 27.47 23.78 11.88
CA ASP A 181 27.31 22.98 10.67
C ASP A 181 25.91 23.16 10.08
N PHE A 182 25.85 23.18 8.74
CA PHE A 182 24.61 23.37 7.98
C PHE A 182 24.33 22.17 7.07
N ALA A 183 23.08 21.72 6.99
CA ALA A 183 22.63 20.79 5.96
C ALA A 183 21.47 21.41 5.18
N GLY A 184 21.61 21.48 3.86
CA GLY A 184 20.59 22.02 2.97
C GLY A 184 19.57 20.97 2.57
N VAL A 185 18.29 21.32 2.46
CA VAL A 185 17.25 20.46 1.86
C VAL A 185 16.62 21.15 0.65
N THR A 186 16.39 20.43 -0.44
CA THR A 186 15.88 21.01 -1.70
C THR A 186 14.37 20.91 -1.84
N HIS A 187 13.64 21.12 -0.75
CA HIS A 187 12.18 21.13 -0.72
C HIS A 187 11.58 22.44 -1.24
N GLY A 188 12.26 23.56 -0.98
CA GLY A 188 11.83 24.89 -1.38
C GLY A 188 12.24 25.27 -2.80
N VAL A 189 12.37 26.57 -3.02
CA VAL A 189 12.70 27.15 -4.34
C VAL A 189 14.20 27.28 -4.58
N THR A 190 15.02 27.20 -3.53
CA THR A 190 16.48 27.30 -3.64
C THR A 190 17.05 26.03 -4.23
N THR A 191 17.86 26.17 -5.27
CA THR A 191 18.47 25.02 -5.92
C THR A 191 19.67 24.48 -5.14
N ALA A 192 19.99 23.20 -5.31
CA ALA A 192 21.22 22.61 -4.77
C ALA A 192 22.48 23.39 -5.20
N LYS A 193 22.47 23.97 -6.41
CA LYS A 193 23.59 24.79 -6.92
C LYS A 193 23.75 26.08 -6.11
N GLU A 194 22.66 26.71 -5.68
CA GLU A 194 22.70 27.91 -4.86
C GLU A 194 23.18 27.59 -3.44
N LEU A 195 22.65 26.55 -2.81
CA LEU A 195 23.09 26.09 -1.49
C LEU A 195 24.56 25.65 -1.49
N SER A 196 25.05 25.07 -2.59
CA SER A 196 26.44 24.61 -2.69
C SER A 196 27.49 25.72 -2.62
N LYS A 197 27.09 26.99 -2.76
CA LYS A 197 27.97 28.15 -2.63
C LYS A 197 28.36 28.46 -1.17
N TYR A 198 27.65 27.90 -0.21
CA TYR A 198 27.86 28.13 1.22
C TYR A 198 28.51 26.91 1.87
N PRO A 199 29.22 27.07 3.01
CA PRO A 199 29.70 25.94 3.79
C PRO A 199 28.55 25.05 4.25
N HIS A 200 28.58 23.77 3.88
CA HIS A 200 27.54 22.81 4.22
C HIS A 200 28.14 21.41 4.43
N LEU A 201 27.48 20.63 5.26
CA LEU A 201 27.77 19.22 5.53
C LEU A 201 27.24 18.33 4.39
N LYS A 202 25.99 18.58 3.97
CA LYS A 202 25.29 17.83 2.92
C LYS A 202 24.15 18.68 2.35
N ILE A 203 23.83 18.46 1.08
CA ILE A 203 22.59 18.92 0.45
C ILE A 203 21.76 17.69 0.15
N MET A 204 20.51 17.69 0.59
CA MET A 204 19.63 16.52 0.63
C MET A 204 18.39 16.76 -0.21
N GLY A 205 17.92 15.70 -0.88
CA GLY A 205 16.64 15.70 -1.59
C GLY A 205 15.45 15.49 -0.67
N SER A 206 15.65 14.85 0.49
CA SER A 206 14.65 14.74 1.55
C SER A 206 15.28 14.60 2.94
N LEU A 207 14.49 14.82 3.99
CA LEU A 207 14.98 14.79 5.38
C LEU A 207 15.38 13.39 5.84
N GLU A 208 14.90 12.30 5.23
CA GLU A 208 15.31 10.93 5.61
C GLU A 208 16.81 10.69 5.44
N GLU A 209 17.46 11.44 4.56
CA GLU A 209 18.90 11.40 4.35
C GLU A 209 19.71 11.83 5.59
N LEU A 210 19.08 12.46 6.60
CA LEU A 210 19.67 12.74 7.91
C LEU A 210 19.88 11.46 8.74
N LEU A 211 19.09 10.41 8.48
CA LEU A 211 19.12 9.15 9.22
C LEU A 211 20.04 8.11 8.58
N GLU A 212 20.64 8.41 7.41
CA GLU A 212 21.56 7.51 6.73
C GLU A 212 22.94 7.55 7.41
N ASP A 213 23.30 6.48 8.12
CA ASP A 213 24.60 6.34 8.79
C ASP A 213 25.77 6.49 7.79
N LYS A 214 26.82 7.21 8.23
CA LYS A 214 28.11 7.36 7.52
C LYS A 214 28.86 6.01 7.39
N GLU A 215 28.47 5.15 6.47
CA GLU A 215 29.45 4.28 5.81
C GLU A 215 30.15 5.10 4.71
N LYS A 216 31.42 5.44 4.96
CA LYS A 216 32.41 6.06 4.06
C LYS A 216 31.97 6.12 2.57
N GLN A 217 31.60 7.30 2.09
CA GLN A 217 31.68 7.61 0.65
C GLN A 217 33.15 7.87 0.28
N PRO A 218 33.74 7.15 -0.69
CA PRO A 218 34.85 7.71 -1.46
C PRO A 218 34.31 8.77 -2.43
N ALA A 219 35.17 9.74 -2.73
CA ALA A 219 34.94 10.98 -3.48
C ALA A 219 34.24 10.81 -4.86
N PRO A 220 33.64 11.89 -5.40
CA PRO A 220 32.82 11.84 -6.61
C PRO A 220 33.70 11.58 -7.83
N CYS A 221 33.43 10.49 -8.55
CA CYS A 221 33.96 10.31 -9.90
C CYS A 221 32.96 10.88 -10.90
N GLU A 222 33.45 11.87 -11.66
CA GLU A 222 32.88 12.35 -12.90
C GLU A 222 32.45 11.19 -13.82
N VAL A 223 31.39 11.42 -14.57
CA VAL A 223 30.87 10.48 -15.56
C VAL A 223 31.84 10.41 -16.74
N GLY A 224 32.89 9.61 -16.59
CA GLY A 224 33.72 9.10 -17.68
C GLY A 224 33.01 7.92 -18.36
N LYS A 225 32.99 7.93 -19.70
CA LYS A 225 32.44 6.86 -20.55
C LYS A 225 32.91 5.47 -20.09
N PRO A 226 32.09 4.41 -20.22
CA PRO A 226 32.45 3.10 -19.72
C PRO A 226 33.63 2.53 -20.52
N ILE A 227 34.81 2.52 -19.90
CA ILE A 227 35.94 1.72 -20.35
C ILE A 227 35.74 0.32 -19.76
N TYR A 228 35.56 -0.65 -20.64
CA TYR A 228 35.60 -2.06 -20.27
C TYR A 228 37.04 -2.40 -19.85
N GLN A 229 37.23 -2.76 -18.58
CA GLN A 229 38.40 -3.50 -18.13
C GLN A 229 37.93 -4.85 -17.56
N GLU A 230 38.46 -5.90 -18.16
CA GLU A 230 38.41 -7.28 -17.68
C GLU A 230 39.03 -7.33 -16.28
N SER A 231 38.24 -7.72 -15.27
CA SER A 231 38.78 -8.01 -13.94
C SER A 231 38.96 -9.51 -13.77
N ASP A 232 40.22 -9.88 -13.70
CA ASP A 232 40.70 -11.17 -13.25
C ASP A 232 40.13 -11.52 -11.89
N THR A 233 39.64 -12.74 -11.77
CA THR A 233 38.83 -13.21 -10.65
C THR A 233 39.72 -13.88 -9.59
N THR A 234 40.36 -13.13 -8.70
CA THR A 234 40.96 -13.74 -7.50
C THR A 234 39.91 -13.85 -6.38
N LEU A 235 39.25 -15.00 -6.33
CA LEU A 235 38.25 -15.38 -5.32
C LEU A 235 38.94 -15.71 -3.97
N SER A 236 38.64 -14.97 -2.92
CA SER A 236 38.89 -15.43 -1.54
C SER A 236 38.04 -16.68 -1.22
N PRO A 237 38.58 -17.72 -0.54
CA PRO A 237 37.87 -18.95 -0.27
C PRO A 237 36.85 -18.76 0.86
N GLY A 238 35.64 -18.32 0.49
CA GLY A 238 34.51 -18.27 1.41
C GLY A 238 34.15 -19.67 1.92
N LYS A 239 34.10 -19.85 3.26
CA LYS A 239 33.66 -21.08 3.94
C LYS A 239 32.44 -21.73 3.25
N LYS A 240 32.60 -22.97 2.78
CA LYS A 240 31.50 -23.81 2.27
C LYS A 240 30.45 -23.98 3.37
N LYS A 241 29.31 -23.28 3.28
CA LYS A 241 28.19 -23.48 4.22
C LYS A 241 27.56 -24.85 3.94
N ARG A 242 27.68 -25.79 4.89
CA ARG A 242 27.10 -27.16 4.82
C ARG A 242 25.59 -27.13 4.50
N ILE A 243 25.11 -28.18 3.83
CA ILE A 243 23.69 -28.39 3.53
C ILE A 243 22.96 -28.60 4.87
N ASN A 244 21.85 -27.89 5.09
CA ASN A 244 21.04 -28.08 6.30
C ASN A 244 20.28 -29.40 6.19
N ILE A 245 20.21 -30.20 7.26
CA ILE A 245 19.45 -31.47 7.36
C ILE A 245 18.02 -31.30 6.83
N GLY A 246 17.35 -30.19 7.11
CA GLY A 246 16.00 -29.92 6.60
C GLY A 246 15.93 -29.84 5.06
N GLN A 247 16.98 -29.36 4.39
CA GLN A 247 17.03 -29.32 2.92
C GLN A 247 17.22 -30.72 2.32
N ILE A 248 17.93 -31.60 3.03
CA ILE A 248 18.12 -33.01 2.65
C ILE A 248 16.80 -33.75 2.78
N LEU A 249 16.11 -33.60 3.93
CA LEU A 249 14.82 -34.25 4.17
C LEU A 249 13.76 -33.85 3.13
N VAL A 250 13.67 -32.57 2.77
CA VAL A 250 12.73 -32.10 1.74
C VAL A 250 13.10 -32.64 0.35
N LEU A 251 14.40 -32.70 0.00
CA LEU A 251 14.84 -33.32 -1.25
C LEU A 251 14.51 -34.81 -1.30
N LEU A 252 14.72 -35.53 -0.20
CA LEU A 252 14.44 -36.96 -0.08
C LEU A 252 12.93 -37.23 -0.18
N PHE A 253 12.12 -36.40 0.45
CA PHE A 253 10.66 -36.46 0.35
C PHE A 253 10.16 -36.20 -1.08
N LEU A 254 10.64 -35.14 -1.74
CA LEU A 254 10.28 -34.84 -3.12
C LEU A 254 10.77 -35.91 -4.10
N PHE A 255 11.93 -36.52 -3.84
CA PHE A 255 12.44 -37.66 -4.61
C PHE A 255 11.53 -38.87 -4.47
N CYS A 256 11.15 -39.26 -3.25
CA CYS A 256 10.23 -40.36 -3.01
C CYS A 256 8.88 -40.13 -3.69
N LEU A 257 8.34 -38.91 -3.65
CA LEU A 257 7.10 -38.55 -4.36
C LEU A 257 7.26 -38.61 -5.88
N ALA A 258 8.38 -38.13 -6.42
CA ALA A 258 8.67 -38.19 -7.85
C ALA A 258 8.82 -39.62 -8.38
N VAL A 259 9.37 -40.54 -7.58
CA VAL A 259 9.52 -41.96 -7.93
C VAL A 259 8.19 -42.72 -7.79
N ARG A 260 7.37 -42.39 -6.77
CA ARG A 260 6.11 -43.11 -6.49
C ARG A 260 4.95 -42.72 -7.40
N ASN A 261 4.92 -41.50 -7.92
CA ASN A 261 3.87 -40.99 -8.79
C ASN A 261 4.46 -40.33 -10.06
N PRO A 262 5.03 -41.12 -11.00
CA PRO A 262 5.62 -40.58 -12.22
C PRO A 262 4.57 -39.99 -13.17
N THR A 263 3.33 -40.50 -13.13
CA THR A 263 2.22 -40.11 -14.00
C THR A 263 0.89 -40.29 -13.26
N THR A 264 0.36 -39.24 -12.64
CA THR A 264 -1.06 -39.21 -12.28
C THR A 264 -1.86 -38.75 -13.50
N GLY A 265 -2.84 -39.56 -13.89
CA GLY A 265 -3.48 -39.59 -15.20
C GLY A 265 -4.14 -38.30 -15.70
N GLY A 266 -4.44 -38.31 -17.00
CA GLY A 266 -5.47 -37.47 -17.63
C GLY A 266 -4.99 -36.17 -18.25
N ASN A 267 -4.14 -35.37 -17.58
CA ASN A 267 -3.62 -34.09 -18.10
C ASN A 267 -2.30 -33.70 -17.38
N GLY A 268 -1.39 -34.66 -17.25
CA GLY A 268 -0.28 -34.63 -16.29
C GLY A 268 0.91 -33.75 -16.67
N ILE A 269 1.00 -32.57 -16.05
CA ILE A 269 2.26 -31.82 -15.94
C ILE A 269 3.18 -32.60 -14.97
N PHE A 270 4.46 -32.79 -15.34
CA PHE A 270 5.54 -33.42 -14.56
C PHE A 270 5.85 -32.72 -13.22
N LEU A 271 4.86 -32.57 -12.34
CA LEU A 271 4.88 -31.64 -11.21
C LEU A 271 5.97 -32.00 -10.19
N PHE A 272 5.99 -33.25 -9.72
CA PHE A 272 6.91 -33.70 -8.66
C PHE A 272 8.36 -33.88 -9.15
N PRO A 273 8.63 -34.50 -10.31
CA PRO A 273 9.99 -34.53 -10.88
C PRO A 273 10.56 -33.12 -11.15
N PHE A 274 9.71 -32.20 -11.64
CA PHE A 274 10.11 -30.81 -11.84
C PHE A 274 10.44 -30.10 -10.53
N PHE A 275 9.60 -30.22 -9.50
CA PHE A 275 9.88 -29.64 -8.19
C PHE A 275 11.15 -30.19 -7.56
N PHE A 276 11.41 -31.50 -7.68
CA PHE A 276 12.64 -32.13 -7.21
C PHE A 276 13.88 -31.54 -7.90
N LEU A 277 13.89 -31.52 -9.24
CA LEU A 277 15.01 -30.97 -10.03
C LEU A 277 15.21 -29.47 -9.77
N PHE A 278 14.13 -28.70 -9.63
CA PHE A 278 14.18 -27.26 -9.34
C PHE A 278 14.75 -26.98 -7.94
N MET A 279 14.33 -27.72 -6.91
CA MET A 279 14.85 -27.59 -5.55
C MET A 279 16.32 -27.99 -5.48
N LEU A 280 16.69 -29.11 -6.13
CA LEU A 280 18.07 -29.57 -6.25
C LEU A 280 18.94 -28.50 -6.92
N TRP A 281 18.50 -27.96 -8.05
CA TRP A 281 19.19 -26.89 -8.79
C TRP A 281 19.34 -25.61 -7.96
N SER A 282 18.29 -25.20 -7.25
CA SER A 282 18.30 -24.03 -6.37
C SER A 282 19.32 -24.17 -5.22
N ILE A 283 19.41 -25.35 -4.62
CA ILE A 283 20.39 -25.66 -3.57
C ILE A 283 21.81 -25.65 -4.14
N LEU A 284 22.05 -26.35 -5.25
CA LEU A 284 23.36 -26.41 -5.92
C LEU A 284 23.87 -25.01 -6.33
N ARG A 285 22.98 -24.16 -6.85
CA ARG A 285 23.27 -22.78 -7.23
C ARG A 285 23.57 -21.89 -6.02
N LYS A 286 22.71 -21.90 -5.00
CA LYS A 286 22.82 -21.03 -3.81
C LYS A 286 24.01 -21.40 -2.93
N ARG A 287 24.44 -22.66 -2.94
CA ARG A 287 25.59 -23.17 -2.17
C ARG A 287 26.91 -23.15 -2.94
N ARG A 288 26.93 -22.66 -4.19
CA ARG A 288 28.13 -22.62 -5.07
C ARG A 288 28.80 -23.99 -5.25
N ILE A 289 28.01 -25.06 -5.31
CA ILE A 289 28.51 -26.44 -5.50
C ILE A 289 28.82 -26.70 -6.99
N LEU A 290 28.16 -25.95 -7.90
CA LEU A 290 28.39 -26.04 -9.34
C LEU A 290 29.81 -25.56 -9.74
N PRO A 291 30.48 -26.24 -10.70
CA PRO A 291 31.76 -25.80 -11.25
C PRO A 291 31.69 -24.35 -11.77
N VAL A 292 32.79 -23.60 -11.61
CA VAL A 292 32.85 -22.18 -12.00
C VAL A 292 32.46 -21.97 -13.47
N ARG A 293 32.90 -22.85 -14.38
CA ARG A 293 32.54 -22.81 -15.81
C ARG A 293 31.03 -22.93 -16.05
N VAL A 294 30.36 -23.86 -15.37
CA VAL A 294 28.90 -24.05 -15.47
C VAL A 294 28.15 -22.83 -14.94
N ARG A 295 28.62 -22.24 -13.84
CA ARG A 295 28.04 -21.02 -13.25
C ARG A 295 28.15 -19.82 -14.19
N ILE A 296 29.29 -19.64 -14.86
CA ILE A 296 29.50 -18.55 -15.83
C ILE A 296 28.58 -18.74 -17.05
N PHE A 297 28.53 -19.94 -17.61
CA PHE A 297 27.65 -20.27 -18.75
C PHE A 297 26.16 -20.02 -18.44
N ILE A 298 25.68 -20.54 -17.31
CA ILE A 298 24.29 -20.33 -16.85
C ILE A 298 24.03 -18.85 -16.61
N ASN A 299 24.93 -18.15 -15.89
CA ASN A 299 24.72 -16.72 -15.63
C ASN A 299 24.69 -15.93 -16.92
N ALA A 300 25.54 -16.20 -17.92
CA ALA A 300 25.51 -15.53 -19.22
C ALA A 300 24.17 -15.75 -19.96
N ARG A 301 23.68 -17.00 -20.00
CA ARG A 301 22.42 -17.34 -20.68
C ARG A 301 21.18 -16.75 -20.01
N PHE A 302 21.16 -16.69 -18.67
CA PHE A 302 20.02 -16.22 -17.88
C PHE A 302 20.12 -14.74 -17.45
N ARG A 303 21.27 -14.06 -17.63
CA ARG A 303 21.45 -12.62 -17.32
C ARG A 303 20.36 -11.73 -17.92
N PRO A 304 20.00 -11.82 -19.21
CA PRO A 304 18.94 -10.98 -19.78
C PRO A 304 17.59 -11.24 -19.11
N TYR A 305 17.29 -12.49 -18.76
CA TYR A 305 16.06 -12.85 -18.05
C TYR A 305 16.05 -12.34 -16.60
N ILE A 306 17.17 -12.44 -15.89
CA ILE A 306 17.31 -11.91 -14.52
C ILE A 306 17.16 -10.39 -14.51
N VAL A 307 17.74 -9.68 -15.49
CA VAL A 307 17.57 -8.23 -15.63
C VAL A 307 16.11 -7.87 -15.91
N ARG A 308 15.43 -8.58 -16.83
CA ARG A 308 14.00 -8.37 -17.11
C ARG A 308 13.12 -8.67 -15.90
N LEU A 309 13.37 -9.77 -15.19
CA LEU A 309 12.66 -10.10 -13.95
C LEU A 309 12.89 -9.05 -12.86
N ARG A 310 14.12 -8.53 -12.73
CA ARG A 310 14.43 -7.46 -11.77
C ARG A 310 13.73 -6.16 -12.15
N ALA A 311 13.72 -5.81 -13.43
CA ALA A 311 12.98 -4.64 -13.95
C ALA A 311 11.47 -4.79 -13.72
N LEU A 312 10.91 -5.98 -13.97
CA LEU A 312 9.51 -6.31 -13.71
C LEU A 312 9.21 -6.24 -12.21
N HIS A 313 10.09 -6.75 -11.34
CA HIS A 313 9.95 -6.64 -9.90
C HIS A 313 9.98 -5.19 -9.40
N ILE A 314 10.90 -4.37 -9.90
CA ILE A 314 10.97 -2.94 -9.61
C ILE A 314 9.69 -2.24 -10.07
N ARG A 315 9.17 -2.60 -11.25
CA ARG A 315 7.90 -2.07 -11.78
C ARG A 315 6.69 -2.49 -10.93
N MET A 316 6.67 -3.73 -10.41
CA MET A 316 5.63 -4.19 -9.50
C MET A 316 5.68 -3.48 -8.15
N ILE A 317 6.87 -3.12 -7.64
CA ILE A 317 6.99 -2.36 -6.39
C ILE A 317 6.56 -0.90 -6.62
N ARG A 318 7.11 -0.23 -7.63
CA ARG A 318 6.85 1.19 -7.92
C ARG A 318 5.42 1.47 -8.41
N GLY A 319 4.77 0.49 -9.05
CA GLY A 319 3.51 0.70 -9.74
C GLY A 319 3.63 1.66 -10.92
N LYS A 320 2.51 2.27 -11.32
CA LYS A 320 2.48 3.31 -12.36
C LYS A 320 2.80 4.66 -11.71
N THR A 321 3.91 5.26 -12.13
CA THR A 321 4.30 6.63 -11.76
C THR A 321 3.32 7.61 -12.41
N THR A 322 2.82 8.58 -11.65
CA THR A 322 2.17 9.75 -12.24
C THR A 322 3.19 10.44 -13.13
N LEU A 323 2.79 10.83 -14.34
CA LEU A 323 3.64 11.68 -15.16
C LEU A 323 3.99 12.92 -14.34
N PRO A 324 5.27 13.36 -14.34
CA PRO A 324 5.64 14.59 -13.68
C PRO A 324 4.73 15.72 -14.15
N LEU A 325 4.41 16.64 -13.25
CA LEU A 325 3.64 17.83 -13.60
C LEU A 325 4.42 18.56 -14.69
N ASP A 326 3.78 18.70 -15.85
CA ASP A 326 4.30 19.52 -16.93
C ASP A 326 4.12 20.99 -16.53
N ASN A 327 5.23 21.71 -16.36
CA ASN A 327 5.23 23.10 -15.88
C ASN A 327 4.86 24.10 -16.98
N GLU A 328 4.70 23.66 -18.23
CA GLU A 328 4.30 24.54 -19.30
C GLU A 328 2.86 25.05 -19.08
N THR A 329 2.59 26.31 -19.38
CA THR A 329 1.23 26.86 -19.47
C THR A 329 0.59 26.43 -20.78
N SER A 330 -0.66 25.97 -20.72
CA SER A 330 -1.43 25.64 -21.92
C SER A 330 -2.88 26.13 -21.80
N VAL A 331 -3.45 26.51 -22.94
CA VAL A 331 -4.88 26.85 -23.03
C VAL A 331 -5.67 25.57 -23.25
N CYS A 332 -6.62 25.31 -22.36
CA CYS A 332 -7.48 24.15 -22.48
C CYS A 332 -8.31 24.21 -23.77
N ARG A 333 -8.15 23.20 -24.63
CA ARG A 333 -8.92 23.07 -25.88
C ARG A 333 -10.42 22.89 -25.66
N ASN A 334 -10.84 22.49 -24.47
CA ASN A 334 -12.25 22.29 -24.12
C ASN A 334 -12.89 23.57 -23.58
N CYS A 335 -12.37 24.13 -22.49
CA CYS A 335 -13.01 25.27 -21.79
C CYS A 335 -12.28 26.61 -21.95
N GLY A 336 -11.23 26.68 -22.80
CA GLY A 336 -10.45 27.90 -23.07
C GLY A 336 -9.65 28.43 -21.86
N THR A 337 -9.66 27.74 -20.73
CA THR A 337 -9.01 28.19 -19.50
C THR A 337 -7.51 27.89 -19.56
N THR A 338 -6.69 28.88 -19.25
CA THR A 338 -5.23 28.70 -19.12
C THR A 338 -4.92 27.93 -17.84
N TYR A 339 -4.16 26.85 -17.96
CA TYR A 339 -3.77 26.02 -16.82
C TYR A 339 -2.34 25.51 -16.98
N THR A 340 -1.73 25.20 -15.83
CA THR A 340 -0.44 24.52 -15.71
C THR A 340 -0.66 23.08 -15.28
N GLY A 341 0.16 22.16 -15.77
CA GLY A 341 0.04 20.73 -15.48
C GLY A 341 -0.58 19.89 -16.59
N ASN A 342 -0.80 18.61 -16.27
CA ASN A 342 -1.23 17.58 -17.23
C ASN A 342 -2.75 17.58 -17.51
N TYR A 343 -3.54 18.22 -16.65
CA TYR A 343 -5.01 18.25 -16.73
C TYR A 343 -5.54 19.63 -16.40
N CYS A 344 -6.58 20.06 -17.12
CA CYS A 344 -7.24 21.33 -16.87
C CYS A 344 -7.95 21.31 -15.52
N ASN A 345 -7.63 22.27 -14.67
CA ASN A 345 -8.25 22.49 -13.36
C ASN A 345 -9.74 22.84 -13.41
N ARG A 346 -10.25 23.38 -14.53
CA ARG A 346 -11.66 23.75 -14.69
C ARG A 346 -12.55 22.61 -15.17
N CYS A 347 -12.11 21.87 -16.19
CA CYS A 347 -12.95 20.87 -16.86
C CYS A 347 -12.34 19.46 -16.92
N GLY A 348 -11.16 19.24 -16.33
CA GLY A 348 -10.50 17.93 -16.29
C GLY A 348 -9.89 17.45 -17.61
N GLN A 349 -9.94 18.23 -18.69
CA GLN A 349 -9.36 17.87 -19.99
C GLN A 349 -7.86 17.59 -19.85
N SER A 350 -7.38 16.45 -20.35
CA SER A 350 -5.93 16.21 -20.43
C SER A 350 -5.27 17.15 -21.45
N ARG A 351 -4.06 17.62 -21.12
CA ARG A 351 -3.20 18.42 -22.02
C ARG A 351 -2.84 17.65 -23.28
N ASN A 352 -2.48 16.37 -23.12
CA ASN A 352 -2.06 15.52 -24.21
C ASN A 352 -3.27 14.99 -24.97
N THR A 353 -3.74 15.77 -25.95
CA THR A 353 -4.80 15.38 -26.90
C THR A 353 -4.19 15.15 -28.28
N PRO A 354 -3.52 14.00 -28.51
CA PRO A 354 -2.96 13.70 -29.83
C PRO A 354 -4.09 13.61 -30.85
N ARG A 355 -3.79 13.95 -32.11
CA ARG A 355 -4.73 13.69 -33.21
C ARG A 355 -5.05 12.20 -33.25
N TYR A 356 -6.30 11.87 -33.56
CA TYR A 356 -6.71 10.48 -33.74
C TYR A 356 -5.90 9.85 -34.88
N ASN A 357 -5.13 8.82 -34.55
CA ASN A 357 -4.58 7.87 -35.50
C ASN A 357 -5.33 6.54 -35.32
N VAL A 358 -5.27 5.62 -36.29
CA VAL A 358 -6.00 4.35 -36.23
C VAL A 358 -5.74 3.60 -34.91
N SER A 359 -4.48 3.62 -34.43
CA SER A 359 -4.09 3.02 -33.14
C SER A 359 -4.77 3.68 -31.93
N ASN A 360 -4.83 5.02 -31.87
CA ASN A 360 -5.41 5.78 -30.78
C ASN A 360 -6.93 5.76 -30.85
N ALA A 361 -7.51 5.72 -32.05
CA ALA A 361 -8.94 5.55 -32.27
C ALA A 361 -9.40 4.19 -31.75
N LEU A 362 -8.73 3.09 -32.13
CA LEU A 362 -9.02 1.76 -31.59
C LEU A 362 -8.84 1.70 -30.06
N ARG A 363 -7.82 2.37 -29.51
CA ARG A 363 -7.59 2.44 -28.06
C ARG A 363 -8.66 3.25 -27.34
N ASN A 364 -9.16 4.34 -27.93
CA ASN A 364 -10.25 5.15 -27.39
C ASN A 364 -11.61 4.44 -27.50
N ILE A 365 -11.86 3.72 -28.59
CA ILE A 365 -13.07 2.90 -28.77
C ILE A 365 -13.09 1.76 -27.74
N ALA A 366 -11.97 1.06 -27.54
CA ALA A 366 -11.85 0.08 -26.46
C ALA A 366 -12.09 0.72 -25.09
N GLY A 367 -11.56 1.94 -24.86
CA GLY A 367 -11.83 2.70 -23.63
C GLY A 367 -13.28 3.13 -23.44
N SER A 368 -14.02 3.43 -24.52
CA SER A 368 -15.43 3.83 -24.47
C SER A 368 -16.42 2.66 -24.43
N PHE A 369 -16.12 1.51 -25.06
CA PHE A 369 -16.94 0.30 -24.94
C PHE A 369 -16.74 -0.39 -23.59
N PHE A 370 -15.51 -0.44 -23.09
CA PHE A 370 -15.19 -0.78 -21.72
C PHE A 370 -15.18 0.46 -20.83
N ASN A 371 -16.26 1.26 -20.84
CA ASN A 371 -16.45 2.44 -19.97
C ASN A 371 -16.61 2.07 -18.49
N ILE A 372 -15.92 1.01 -18.05
CA ILE A 372 -15.63 0.77 -16.68
C ILE A 372 -14.53 1.76 -16.35
N ASP A 373 -14.80 2.68 -15.41
CA ASP A 373 -13.88 3.72 -14.91
C ASP A 373 -12.42 3.31 -15.14
N ASN A 374 -11.58 4.20 -15.69
CA ASN A 374 -10.16 3.92 -16.00
C ASN A 374 -9.38 3.16 -14.90
N GLY A 375 -9.89 3.12 -13.67
CA GLY A 375 -9.42 2.29 -12.58
C GLY A 375 -9.81 0.79 -12.59
N PHE A 376 -10.90 0.31 -13.20
CA PHE A 376 -11.33 -1.09 -13.09
C PHE A 376 -10.44 -2.07 -13.84
N GLY A 377 -10.22 -1.86 -15.15
CA GLY A 377 -9.30 -2.71 -15.91
C GLY A 377 -7.91 -2.72 -15.30
N ARG A 378 -7.48 -1.58 -14.76
CA ARG A 378 -6.23 -1.48 -13.99
C ARG A 378 -6.27 -2.30 -12.70
N THR A 379 -7.34 -2.19 -11.91
CA THR A 379 -7.54 -3.00 -10.70
C THR A 379 -7.45 -4.48 -11.04
N LEU A 380 -8.10 -4.97 -12.10
CA LEU A 380 -8.02 -6.38 -12.48
C LEU A 380 -6.60 -6.82 -12.83
N ILE A 381 -5.88 -6.05 -13.65
CA ILE A 381 -4.50 -6.36 -14.04
C ILE A 381 -3.58 -6.37 -12.82
N ASP A 382 -3.71 -5.37 -11.94
CA ASP A 382 -2.87 -5.24 -10.75
C ASP A 382 -3.23 -6.30 -9.69
N LEU A 383 -4.49 -6.74 -9.58
CA LEU A 383 -4.88 -7.90 -8.75
C LEU A 383 -4.25 -9.21 -9.23
N LEU A 384 -4.00 -9.38 -10.53
CA LEU A 384 -3.33 -10.57 -11.05
C LEU A 384 -1.80 -10.51 -10.88
N HIS A 385 -1.19 -9.34 -11.08
CA HIS A 385 0.27 -9.21 -11.13
C HIS A 385 0.92 -8.72 -9.82
N ARG A 386 0.30 -7.76 -9.12
CA ARG A 386 0.85 -7.10 -7.93
C ARG A 386 -0.21 -6.86 -6.83
N PRO A 387 -1.04 -7.86 -6.48
CA PRO A 387 -2.23 -7.68 -5.65
C PRO A 387 -1.96 -7.00 -4.32
N GLY A 388 -1.02 -7.51 -3.51
CA GLY A 388 -0.74 -6.91 -2.21
C GLY A 388 -0.15 -5.49 -2.29
N TYR A 389 0.64 -5.16 -3.33
CA TYR A 389 1.10 -3.78 -3.55
C TYR A 389 -0.04 -2.85 -3.97
N MET A 390 -0.98 -3.33 -4.78
CA MET A 390 -2.16 -2.58 -5.19
C MET A 390 -3.09 -2.30 -4.00
N ILE A 391 -3.34 -3.32 -3.17
CA ILE A 391 -4.15 -3.19 -1.96
C ILE A 391 -3.49 -2.18 -1.01
N HIS A 392 -2.17 -2.27 -0.83
CA HIS A 392 -1.39 -1.29 -0.07
C HIS A 392 -1.53 0.14 -0.65
N ASP A 393 -1.38 0.32 -1.97
CA ASP A 393 -1.53 1.63 -2.62
C ASP A 393 -2.93 2.23 -2.39
N PHE A 394 -3.98 1.42 -2.50
CA PHE A 394 -5.36 1.87 -2.30
C PHE A 394 -5.64 2.30 -0.86
N ILE A 395 -5.24 1.47 0.12
CA ILE A 395 -5.42 1.76 1.55
C ILE A 395 -4.59 2.99 1.95
N GLY A 396 -3.35 3.08 1.44
CA GLY A 396 -2.45 4.22 1.62
C GLY A 396 -2.87 5.50 0.89
N GLY A 397 -4.08 5.57 0.31
CA GLY A 397 -4.67 6.81 -0.20
C GLY A 397 -4.55 7.03 -1.70
N LYS A 398 -3.81 6.19 -2.46
CA LYS A 398 -3.70 6.29 -3.92
C LYS A 398 -4.93 5.69 -4.62
N ARG A 399 -6.12 6.23 -4.36
CA ARG A 399 -7.41 5.60 -4.72
C ARG A 399 -7.88 5.89 -6.16
N ILE A 400 -7.56 7.06 -6.72
CA ILE A 400 -7.99 7.48 -8.07
C ILE A 400 -7.73 6.41 -9.16
N PRO A 401 -6.58 5.72 -9.18
CA PRO A 401 -6.30 4.77 -10.25
C PRO A 401 -6.95 3.38 -10.07
N TYR A 402 -7.71 3.15 -9.01
CA TYR A 402 -8.27 1.83 -8.69
C TYR A 402 -9.77 1.93 -8.44
N PHE A 403 -10.50 0.95 -8.95
CA PHE A 403 -11.92 0.81 -8.69
C PHE A 403 -12.19 0.29 -7.27
N ARG A 404 -13.26 0.75 -6.62
CA ARG A 404 -13.55 0.41 -5.21
C ARG A 404 -13.79 -1.10 -5.04
N PRO A 405 -13.37 -1.72 -3.93
CA PRO A 405 -13.36 -3.17 -3.81
C PRO A 405 -14.76 -3.80 -3.85
N PHE A 406 -15.73 -3.24 -3.12
CA PHE A 406 -17.10 -3.78 -3.14
C PHE A 406 -17.78 -3.63 -4.51
N GLN A 407 -17.56 -2.50 -5.18
CA GLN A 407 -18.07 -2.30 -6.54
C GLN A 407 -17.41 -3.29 -7.51
N THR A 408 -16.09 -3.49 -7.39
CA THR A 408 -15.35 -4.50 -8.16
C THR A 408 -15.92 -5.89 -7.93
N LEU A 409 -16.24 -6.23 -6.68
CA LEU A 409 -16.82 -7.52 -6.31
C LEU A 409 -18.18 -7.75 -6.97
N PHE A 410 -19.08 -6.77 -6.94
CA PHE A 410 -20.40 -6.89 -7.59
C PHE A 410 -20.28 -7.03 -9.11
N VAL A 411 -19.40 -6.24 -9.75
CA VAL A 411 -19.16 -6.36 -11.20
C VAL A 411 -18.58 -7.72 -11.56
N LEU A 412 -17.59 -8.20 -10.81
CA LEU A 412 -17.01 -9.53 -11.03
C LEU A 412 -18.03 -10.65 -10.78
N ALA A 413 -18.91 -10.51 -9.80
CA ALA A 413 -19.97 -11.50 -9.56
C ALA A 413 -20.98 -11.54 -10.72
N ALA A 414 -21.34 -10.39 -11.30
CA ALA A 414 -22.18 -10.35 -12.49
C ALA A 414 -21.49 -11.00 -13.71
N ILE A 415 -20.20 -10.68 -13.93
CA ILE A 415 -19.39 -11.31 -15.00
C ILE A 415 -19.28 -12.81 -14.77
N TYR A 416 -19.09 -13.25 -13.51
CA TYR A 416 -19.06 -14.65 -13.14
C TYR A 416 -20.35 -15.36 -13.52
N ILE A 417 -21.52 -14.83 -13.13
CA ILE A 417 -22.81 -15.42 -13.49
C ILE A 417 -22.96 -15.52 -15.01
N MET A 418 -22.62 -14.46 -15.74
CA MET A 418 -22.67 -14.46 -17.21
C MET A 418 -21.72 -15.52 -17.81
N THR A 419 -20.53 -15.69 -17.23
CA THR A 419 -19.54 -16.69 -17.66
C THR A 419 -20.06 -18.10 -17.43
N VAL A 420 -20.69 -18.35 -16.28
CA VAL A 420 -21.34 -19.63 -15.99
C VAL A 420 -22.48 -19.89 -16.97
N GLN A 421 -23.37 -18.91 -17.22
CA GLN A 421 -24.46 -19.06 -18.20
C GLN A 421 -23.98 -19.42 -19.61
N LEU A 422 -22.80 -18.95 -20.02
CA LEU A 422 -22.24 -19.21 -21.34
C LEU A 422 -21.57 -20.58 -21.46
N ILE A 423 -21.02 -21.11 -20.37
CA ILE A 423 -20.17 -22.31 -20.39
C ILE A 423 -20.91 -23.52 -19.81
N ASP A 424 -21.66 -23.31 -18.73
CA ASP A 424 -22.37 -24.32 -17.96
C ASP A 424 -23.75 -23.77 -17.55
N PRO A 425 -24.68 -23.63 -18.52
CA PRO A 425 -26.03 -23.10 -18.25
C PRO A 425 -26.84 -24.00 -17.32
N ASP A 426 -26.56 -25.31 -17.34
CA ASP A 426 -27.26 -26.31 -16.54
C ASP A 426 -26.94 -26.17 -15.05
N ALA A 427 -25.74 -25.70 -14.70
CA ALA A 427 -25.41 -25.42 -13.30
C ALA A 427 -26.33 -24.36 -12.67
N LEU A 428 -26.76 -23.34 -13.43
CA LEU A 428 -27.70 -22.32 -12.93
C LEU A 428 -29.17 -22.76 -12.99
N ASN A 429 -29.51 -23.64 -13.94
CA ASN A 429 -30.87 -24.14 -14.14
C ASN A 429 -31.21 -25.38 -13.30
N GLY A 430 -30.19 -26.08 -12.77
CA GLY A 430 -30.30 -27.33 -12.00
C GLY A 430 -31.05 -27.24 -10.67
N LYS A 431 -31.67 -26.08 -10.34
CA LYS A 431 -32.59 -25.94 -9.22
C LYS A 431 -34.08 -26.01 -9.60
N ASN A 432 -34.45 -26.22 -10.86
CA ASN A 432 -35.85 -26.34 -11.30
C ASN A 432 -36.13 -27.42 -12.37
N ALA A 433 -35.50 -28.60 -12.31
CA ALA A 433 -35.99 -29.75 -13.08
C ALA A 433 -37.00 -30.53 -12.21
N PRO A 434 -38.29 -30.65 -12.60
CA PRO A 434 -39.19 -31.56 -11.92
C PRO A 434 -38.69 -32.97 -12.14
N LEU A 435 -38.62 -33.76 -11.06
CA LEU A 435 -38.47 -35.20 -11.11
C LEU A 435 -39.58 -35.77 -12.01
N GLN A 436 -39.25 -36.09 -13.26
CA GLN A 436 -40.10 -36.86 -14.15
C GLN A 436 -39.39 -38.15 -14.51
N GLY A 437 -39.96 -39.25 -14.00
CA GLY A 437 -40.12 -40.49 -14.72
C GLY A 437 -38.90 -41.40 -14.79
N GLU A 438 -38.75 -42.27 -13.80
CA GLU A 438 -38.32 -43.64 -14.10
C GLU A 438 -39.51 -44.57 -13.83
N GLU A 439 -40.27 -44.83 -14.90
CA GLU A 439 -41.06 -46.06 -15.01
C GLU A 439 -40.14 -47.19 -15.47
N ASN A 440 -40.24 -48.30 -14.74
CA ASN A 440 -40.15 -49.68 -15.22
C ASN A 440 -38.86 -50.15 -15.90
N HIS A 441 -38.06 -50.94 -15.17
CA HIS A 441 -37.78 -52.31 -15.60
C HIS A 441 -37.56 -53.26 -14.41
N SER A 442 -38.37 -54.32 -14.42
CA SER A 442 -38.35 -55.48 -13.56
C SER A 442 -37.23 -56.47 -13.92
N ALA A 443 -36.66 -57.15 -12.91
CA ALA A 443 -36.50 -58.61 -12.80
C ALA A 443 -35.18 -59.08 -12.14
N ILE A 444 -35.32 -59.66 -10.94
CA ILE A 444 -34.86 -61.02 -10.54
C ILE A 444 -33.35 -61.37 -10.69
N THR A 445 -32.61 -61.52 -9.57
CA THR A 445 -32.15 -62.81 -8.96
C THR A 445 -31.01 -62.63 -7.93
N ASP A 446 -31.21 -63.24 -6.75
CA ASP A 446 -30.31 -64.06 -5.92
C ASP A 446 -28.94 -63.57 -5.38
N LYS A 447 -28.85 -63.60 -4.04
CA LYS A 447 -27.66 -63.75 -3.16
C LYS A 447 -27.01 -65.15 -3.37
N PRO A 448 -25.70 -65.39 -3.06
CA PRO A 448 -25.16 -65.24 -1.69
C PRO A 448 -23.69 -64.83 -1.54
N ALA A 449 -23.32 -64.61 -0.28
CA ALA A 449 -22.05 -64.12 0.24
C ALA A 449 -20.92 -65.17 0.32
N LEU A 450 -19.64 -64.74 0.26
CA LEU A 450 -18.54 -65.15 1.16
C LEU A 450 -17.18 -64.47 0.84
N SER A 451 -16.52 -64.00 1.92
CA SER A 451 -15.06 -63.96 2.21
C SER A 451 -14.11 -63.11 1.32
N ASP A 452 -13.11 -62.36 1.80
CA ASP A 452 -12.59 -61.99 3.13
C ASP A 452 -11.51 -60.89 2.94
N ASN A 453 -11.23 -60.09 3.99
CA ASN A 453 -10.04 -59.24 4.22
C ASN A 453 -9.78 -58.03 3.29
N SER A 454 -9.42 -56.82 3.72
CA SER A 454 -9.27 -56.15 5.03
C SER A 454 -8.90 -54.67 4.76
N LEU A 455 -9.19 -53.78 5.73
CA LEU A 455 -8.63 -52.43 5.93
C LEU A 455 -9.16 -51.25 5.08
N GLN A 456 -10.20 -50.57 5.59
CA GLN A 456 -10.50 -49.11 5.53
C GLN A 456 -11.94 -48.92 6.06
N ASP A 457 -12.34 -47.99 6.93
CA ASP A 457 -11.71 -46.88 7.66
C ASP A 457 -12.75 -46.53 8.76
N GLU A 458 -12.42 -46.63 10.05
CA GLU A 458 -13.37 -46.39 11.18
C GLU A 458 -13.85 -44.92 11.27
N ASN A 459 -13.25 -44.01 10.50
CA ASN A 459 -13.58 -42.59 10.51
C ASN A 459 -14.91 -42.26 9.80
N THR A 460 -15.34 -43.07 8.83
CA THR A 460 -16.53 -42.77 8.02
C THR A 460 -17.83 -43.03 8.80
N VAL A 461 -17.82 -44.03 9.69
CA VAL A 461 -18.99 -44.41 10.49
C VAL A 461 -19.23 -43.47 11.68
N PHE A 462 -18.19 -42.78 12.16
CA PHE A 462 -18.30 -41.78 13.23
C PHE A 462 -18.83 -40.44 12.70
N ILE A 463 -18.43 -40.05 11.48
CA ILE A 463 -18.90 -38.84 10.80
C ILE A 463 -20.39 -38.99 10.44
N ASP A 464 -20.83 -40.12 9.87
CA ASP A 464 -22.25 -40.34 9.56
C ASP A 464 -23.14 -40.38 10.81
N ARG A 465 -22.63 -40.90 11.94
CA ARG A 465 -23.34 -40.85 13.24
C ARG A 465 -23.38 -39.46 13.87
N LEU A 466 -22.42 -38.58 13.55
CA LEU A 466 -22.41 -37.19 14.00
C LEU A 466 -23.40 -36.33 13.21
N PHE A 467 -23.62 -36.61 11.93
CA PHE A 467 -24.56 -35.87 11.08
C PHE A 467 -26.01 -36.37 11.14
N GLN A 468 -26.28 -37.56 11.68
CA GLN A 468 -27.65 -38.08 11.84
C GLN A 468 -28.44 -37.48 13.03
N LYS A 469 -27.87 -36.55 13.83
CA LYS A 469 -28.52 -36.04 15.05
C LYS A 469 -29.20 -34.66 14.92
N ASP A 470 -29.09 -33.98 13.78
CA ASP A 470 -29.52 -32.58 13.63
C ASP A 470 -30.86 -32.34 12.91
N GLU A 471 -31.70 -33.37 12.74
CA GLU A 471 -33.04 -33.21 12.15
C GLU A 471 -34.04 -32.46 13.06
N THR A 472 -33.68 -32.22 14.34
CA THR A 472 -34.57 -31.62 15.35
C THR A 472 -34.38 -30.12 15.57
N ALA A 473 -33.19 -29.57 15.27
CA ALA A 473 -32.89 -28.14 15.44
C ALA A 473 -33.34 -27.34 14.20
N GLU A 474 -33.08 -27.86 13.00
CA GLU A 474 -33.45 -27.25 11.73
C GLU A 474 -34.98 -27.15 11.56
N THR A 475 -35.72 -28.15 12.04
CA THR A 475 -37.20 -28.18 12.04
C THR A 475 -37.84 -27.27 13.09
N ARG A 476 -37.12 -26.86 14.14
CA ARG A 476 -37.60 -25.97 15.21
C ARG A 476 -37.24 -24.50 15.00
N ILE A 477 -36.07 -24.21 14.46
CA ILE A 477 -35.68 -22.85 14.03
C ILE A 477 -36.61 -22.39 12.91
N ASN A 478 -36.91 -23.25 11.93
CA ASN A 478 -37.92 -22.99 10.90
C ASN A 478 -39.32 -22.73 11.49
N ARG A 479 -39.65 -23.29 12.65
CA ARG A 479 -40.93 -23.08 13.33
C ARG A 479 -41.00 -21.70 14.02
N PHE A 480 -39.90 -21.25 14.62
CA PHE A 480 -39.79 -19.95 15.29
C PHE A 480 -39.79 -18.79 14.29
N VAL A 481 -39.06 -18.95 13.17
CA VAL A 481 -39.07 -17.98 12.05
C VAL A 481 -40.47 -17.90 11.42
N ARG A 482 -41.21 -19.01 11.35
CA ARG A 482 -42.61 -19.05 10.85
C ARG A 482 -43.65 -18.37 11.75
N GLN A 483 -43.37 -18.14 13.03
CA GLN A 483 -44.33 -17.53 13.96
C GLN A 483 -44.43 -16.00 13.83
N SER A 484 -43.44 -15.34 13.21
CA SER A 484 -43.49 -13.89 12.92
C SER A 484 -43.59 -13.66 11.41
N PRO A 485 -44.71 -13.11 10.90
CA PRO A 485 -44.88 -12.80 9.49
C PRO A 485 -43.79 -11.88 8.91
N PHE A 486 -43.21 -11.03 9.76
CA PHE A 486 -42.12 -10.11 9.39
C PHE A 486 -40.77 -10.83 9.32
N LEU A 487 -40.44 -11.64 10.33
CA LEU A 487 -39.17 -12.38 10.35
C LEU A 487 -39.12 -13.46 9.27
N MET A 488 -40.24 -14.10 8.96
CA MET A 488 -40.33 -15.01 7.80
C MET A 488 -40.08 -14.27 6.49
N LYS A 489 -40.61 -13.05 6.35
CA LYS A 489 -40.39 -12.24 5.14
C LYS A 489 -38.94 -11.80 5.01
N ILE A 490 -38.31 -11.38 6.11
CA ILE A 490 -36.88 -11.04 6.16
C ILE A 490 -36.01 -12.26 5.93
N TRP A 491 -36.31 -13.38 6.59
CA TRP A 491 -35.55 -14.62 6.46
C TRP A 491 -35.62 -15.15 5.04
N ASN A 492 -36.81 -15.23 4.43
CA ASN A 492 -36.96 -15.62 3.04
C ASN A 492 -36.28 -14.64 2.08
N LEU A 493 -36.30 -13.32 2.35
CA LEU A 493 -35.56 -12.33 1.58
C LEU A 493 -34.05 -12.53 1.71
N LEU A 494 -33.54 -12.77 2.92
CA LEU A 494 -32.12 -12.97 3.18
C LEU A 494 -31.63 -14.29 2.58
N GLU A 495 -32.38 -15.38 2.80
CA GLU A 495 -32.11 -16.72 2.28
C GLU A 495 -32.18 -16.76 0.74
N SER A 496 -33.17 -16.11 0.14
CA SER A 496 -33.25 -15.99 -1.33
C SER A 496 -32.12 -15.15 -1.92
N TRP A 497 -31.58 -14.18 -1.17
CA TRP A 497 -30.42 -13.39 -1.59
C TRP A 497 -29.08 -14.10 -1.36
N THR A 498 -28.93 -14.86 -0.28
CA THR A 498 -27.68 -15.56 0.07
C THR A 498 -27.48 -16.85 -0.71
N HIS A 499 -28.53 -17.66 -0.91
CA HIS A 499 -28.42 -18.93 -1.63
C HIS A 499 -28.27 -18.77 -3.15
N ASN A 500 -28.71 -17.64 -3.70
CA ASN A 500 -28.70 -17.40 -5.14
C ASN A 500 -27.59 -16.43 -5.59
N ASN A 501 -26.79 -15.87 -4.66
CA ASN A 501 -25.80 -14.87 -5.02
C ASN A 501 -24.47 -15.03 -4.28
N LYS A 502 -23.46 -15.51 -5.02
CA LYS A 502 -22.08 -15.72 -4.55
C LYS A 502 -21.47 -14.44 -3.94
N ALA A 503 -21.79 -13.25 -4.46
CA ALA A 503 -21.27 -11.98 -3.93
C ALA A 503 -21.70 -11.73 -2.48
N PHE A 504 -22.97 -12.01 -2.15
CA PHE A 504 -23.48 -11.81 -0.78
C PHE A 504 -22.87 -12.81 0.20
N ARG A 505 -22.70 -14.07 -0.21
CA ARG A 505 -21.99 -15.09 0.58
C ARG A 505 -20.56 -14.65 0.89
N ILE A 506 -19.85 -14.14 -0.12
CA ILE A 506 -18.50 -13.57 0.06
C ILE A 506 -18.55 -12.42 1.06
N ILE A 507 -19.43 -11.43 0.87
CA ILE A 507 -19.54 -10.25 1.74
C ILE A 507 -19.81 -10.65 3.20
N ALA A 508 -20.69 -11.62 3.44
CA ALA A 508 -21.02 -12.11 4.77
C ALA A 508 -19.80 -12.71 5.51
N THR A 509 -18.85 -13.30 4.77
CA THR A 509 -17.63 -13.87 5.35
C THR A 509 -16.48 -12.86 5.56
N LEU A 510 -16.54 -11.67 4.95
CA LEU A 510 -15.45 -10.69 5.04
C LEU A 510 -15.12 -10.23 6.47
N PRO A 511 -16.08 -9.93 7.37
CA PRO A 511 -15.77 -9.50 8.73
C PRO A 511 -15.01 -10.56 9.53
N LEU A 512 -15.38 -11.83 9.37
CA LEU A 512 -14.71 -12.99 9.97
C LEU A 512 -13.24 -13.02 9.55
N PHE A 513 -12.96 -13.02 8.24
CA PHE A 513 -11.60 -13.05 7.72
C PHE A 513 -10.82 -11.78 8.09
N ALA A 514 -11.47 -10.62 8.17
CA ALA A 514 -10.84 -9.37 8.56
C ALA A 514 -10.31 -9.41 10.00
N VAL A 515 -11.14 -9.86 10.95
CA VAL A 515 -10.75 -10.03 12.37
C VAL A 515 -9.67 -11.10 12.51
N ALA A 516 -9.81 -12.24 11.84
CA ALA A 516 -8.82 -13.31 11.88
C ALA A 516 -7.45 -12.82 11.33
N THR A 517 -7.46 -12.03 10.26
CA THR A 517 -6.25 -11.42 9.69
C THR A 517 -5.65 -10.39 10.64
N GLN A 518 -6.48 -9.56 11.25
CA GLN A 518 -6.02 -8.60 12.25
C GLN A 518 -5.32 -9.29 13.42
N PHE A 519 -5.88 -10.39 13.94
CA PHE A 519 -5.21 -11.19 14.99
C PHE A 519 -3.93 -11.84 14.49
N ALA A 520 -3.91 -12.35 13.26
CA ALA A 520 -2.72 -12.96 12.70
C ALA A 520 -1.55 -11.99 12.57
N PHE A 521 -1.81 -10.70 12.33
CA PHE A 521 -0.79 -9.67 12.11
C PHE A 521 -0.63 -8.66 13.26
N ARG A 522 -1.36 -8.79 14.39
CA ARG A 522 -1.41 -7.84 15.53
C ARG A 522 -0.09 -7.52 16.25
N ARG A 523 1.04 -8.17 15.93
CA ARG A 523 2.30 -7.99 16.69
C ARG A 523 3.04 -6.70 16.27
N LYS A 524 3.52 -5.90 17.24
CA LYS A 524 4.37 -4.68 17.11
C LYS A 524 5.58 -4.77 16.16
N LYS A 525 5.92 -5.96 15.67
CA LYS A 525 7.05 -6.22 14.78
C LYS A 525 6.80 -5.83 13.31
N TYR A 526 5.55 -5.53 12.95
CA TYR A 526 5.18 -5.07 11.61
C TYR A 526 4.96 -3.55 11.67
N LYS A 527 5.69 -2.78 10.85
CA LYS A 527 5.60 -1.31 10.80
C LYS A 527 4.24 -0.79 10.29
N LEU A 528 3.42 -1.67 9.70
CA LEU A 528 2.10 -1.39 9.14
C LEU A 528 1.03 -1.99 10.07
N ASN A 529 0.26 -1.14 10.74
CA ASN A 529 -0.88 -1.54 11.57
C ASN A 529 -2.17 -1.07 10.92
N TYR A 530 -2.83 -1.97 10.19
CA TYR A 530 -4.14 -1.70 9.61
C TYR A 530 -5.24 -1.79 10.67
N ASN A 531 -6.22 -0.89 10.60
CA ASN A 531 -7.42 -0.97 11.43
C ASN A 531 -8.38 -2.05 10.88
N THR A 532 -9.41 -2.41 11.66
CA THR A 532 -10.35 -3.48 11.28
C THR A 532 -11.08 -3.18 9.96
N THR A 533 -11.43 -1.92 9.71
CA THR A 533 -12.11 -1.50 8.48
C THR A 533 -11.20 -1.65 7.26
N GLU A 534 -9.92 -1.31 7.39
CA GLU A 534 -8.90 -1.55 6.36
C GLU A 534 -8.73 -3.04 6.10
N HIS A 535 -8.76 -3.88 7.13
CA HIS A 535 -8.77 -5.33 6.96
C HIS A 535 -10.00 -5.85 6.19
N VAL A 536 -11.18 -5.25 6.36
CA VAL A 536 -12.36 -5.58 5.53
C VAL A 536 -12.10 -5.23 4.06
N PHE A 537 -11.51 -4.07 3.77
CA PHE A 537 -11.15 -3.71 2.39
C PHE A 537 -10.07 -4.61 1.80
N ILE A 538 -9.09 -5.03 2.59
CA ILE A 538 -8.06 -6.02 2.19
C ILE A 538 -8.76 -7.32 1.77
N GLN A 539 -9.63 -7.87 2.62
CA GLN A 539 -10.33 -9.12 2.33
C GLN A 539 -11.25 -9.00 1.12
N ALA A 540 -11.90 -7.85 0.93
CA ALA A 540 -12.74 -7.62 -0.24
C ALA A 540 -11.94 -7.68 -1.56
N TYR A 541 -10.74 -7.11 -1.60
CA TYR A 541 -9.88 -7.21 -2.79
C TYR A 541 -9.30 -8.61 -3.01
N ILE A 542 -8.90 -9.31 -1.93
CA ILE A 542 -8.47 -10.71 -2.05
C ILE A 542 -9.60 -11.58 -2.58
N ALA A 543 -10.84 -11.37 -2.11
CA ALA A 543 -12.02 -12.04 -2.65
C ALA A 543 -12.25 -11.70 -4.14
N CYS A 544 -12.08 -10.44 -4.54
CA CYS A 544 -12.13 -10.05 -5.96
C CYS A 544 -11.08 -10.78 -6.81
N GLN A 545 -9.86 -10.95 -6.30
CA GLN A 545 -8.79 -11.67 -6.98
C GLN A 545 -9.11 -13.15 -7.15
N ILE A 546 -9.62 -13.81 -6.09
CA ILE A 546 -10.02 -15.22 -6.14
C ILE A 546 -11.18 -15.40 -7.13
N LEU A 547 -12.18 -14.52 -7.09
CA LEU A 547 -13.31 -14.53 -8.02
C LEU A 547 -12.87 -14.30 -9.48
N LEU A 548 -11.98 -13.33 -9.72
CA LEU A 548 -11.40 -13.07 -11.04
C LEU A 548 -10.67 -14.30 -11.60
N LEU A 549 -9.87 -14.98 -10.77
CA LEU A 549 -9.18 -16.19 -11.18
C LEU A 549 -10.15 -17.36 -11.43
N SER A 550 -11.26 -17.42 -10.69
CA SER A 550 -12.32 -18.40 -10.90
C SER A 550 -12.97 -18.20 -12.28
N ILE A 551 -13.30 -16.95 -12.64
CA ILE A 551 -13.83 -16.58 -13.97
C ILE A 551 -12.87 -17.01 -15.09
N ILE A 552 -11.58 -16.80 -14.91
CA ILE A 552 -10.55 -17.16 -15.90
C ILE A 552 -10.40 -18.69 -16.01
N ALA A 553 -10.65 -19.43 -14.93
CA ALA A 553 -10.44 -20.87 -14.86
C ALA A 553 -11.62 -21.69 -15.40
N ILE A 554 -12.87 -21.21 -15.27
CA ILE A 554 -14.07 -21.94 -15.73
C ILE A 554 -13.99 -22.38 -17.21
N PRO A 555 -13.59 -21.53 -18.17
CA PRO A 555 -13.43 -21.96 -19.57
C PRO A 555 -12.45 -23.12 -19.78
N CYS A 556 -11.50 -23.30 -18.86
CA CYS A 556 -10.51 -24.38 -18.94
C CYS A 556 -11.02 -25.70 -18.35
N TYR A 557 -11.90 -25.64 -17.35
CA TYR A 557 -12.45 -26.83 -16.68
C TYR A 557 -13.78 -27.30 -17.28
N GLY A 558 -14.57 -26.39 -17.85
CA GLY A 558 -15.83 -26.69 -18.51
C GLY A 558 -17.04 -26.89 -17.59
N TYR A 559 -16.90 -26.72 -16.27
CA TYR A 559 -18.00 -26.77 -15.31
C TYR A 559 -17.80 -25.75 -14.18
N ALA A 560 -18.88 -25.33 -13.52
CA ALA A 560 -18.85 -24.36 -12.42
C ALA A 560 -19.36 -24.94 -11.09
N GLN A 561 -18.67 -24.67 -9.98
CA GLN A 561 -19.10 -25.09 -8.64
C GLN A 561 -19.85 -23.94 -7.95
N ILE A 562 -21.16 -23.89 -8.18
CA ILE A 562 -22.01 -22.78 -7.69
C ILE A 562 -22.18 -22.83 -6.17
N ASP A 563 -22.20 -24.02 -5.58
CA ASP A 563 -22.40 -24.19 -4.14
C ASP A 563 -21.15 -23.87 -3.32
N ASP A 564 -19.96 -23.94 -3.90
CA ASP A 564 -18.73 -23.52 -3.23
C ASP A 564 -18.57 -22.00 -3.22
N LEU A 565 -17.92 -21.47 -2.18
CA LEU A 565 -17.65 -20.04 -2.08
C LEU A 565 -16.76 -19.55 -3.24
N TYR A 566 -15.86 -20.40 -3.72
CA TYR A 566 -14.94 -20.17 -4.83
C TYR A 566 -14.68 -21.48 -5.60
N ASP A 567 -14.45 -21.40 -6.91
CA ASP A 567 -14.21 -22.55 -7.80
C ASP A 567 -12.72 -22.99 -7.81
N LEU A 568 -11.90 -22.34 -6.98
CA LEU A 568 -10.48 -22.66 -6.85
C LEU A 568 -10.26 -23.63 -5.68
N PRO A 569 -9.35 -24.61 -5.83
CA PRO A 569 -9.06 -25.53 -4.75
C PRO A 569 -8.45 -24.81 -3.55
N LEU A 570 -8.70 -25.32 -2.35
CA LEU A 570 -8.26 -24.70 -1.09
C LEU A 570 -6.76 -24.39 -1.04
N TRP A 571 -5.92 -25.27 -1.61
CA TRP A 571 -4.47 -25.03 -1.69
C TRP A 571 -4.11 -23.85 -2.60
N GLY A 572 -4.90 -23.61 -3.65
CA GLY A 572 -4.75 -22.47 -4.56
C GLY A 572 -5.13 -21.17 -3.86
N ILE A 573 -6.27 -21.16 -3.16
CA ILE A 573 -6.70 -20.03 -2.32
C ILE A 573 -5.63 -19.70 -1.27
N PHE A 574 -5.14 -20.72 -0.57
CA PHE A 574 -4.08 -20.56 0.43
C PHE A 574 -2.80 -19.95 -0.16
N ALA A 575 -2.40 -20.38 -1.37
CA ALA A 575 -1.24 -19.84 -2.07
C ALA A 575 -1.42 -18.37 -2.46
N LEU A 576 -2.62 -17.96 -2.89
CA LEU A 576 -2.96 -16.56 -3.18
C LEU A 576 -2.85 -15.70 -1.93
N TYR A 577 -3.45 -16.12 -0.80
CA TYR A 577 -3.29 -15.42 0.46
C TYR A 577 -1.81 -15.26 0.88
N CYS A 578 -1.00 -16.32 0.72
CA CYS A 578 0.43 -16.24 0.99
C CYS A 578 1.15 -15.23 0.08
N TRP A 579 0.76 -15.15 -1.19
CA TRP A 579 1.29 -14.20 -2.14
C TRP A 579 0.91 -12.76 -1.74
N ASP A 580 -0.36 -12.53 -1.42
CA ASP A 580 -0.90 -11.21 -1.10
C ASP A 580 -0.29 -10.67 0.18
N TYR A 581 -0.27 -11.45 1.26
CA TYR A 581 0.33 -11.05 2.53
C TYR A 581 1.85 -10.83 2.44
N LYS A 582 2.55 -11.56 1.57
CA LYS A 582 3.97 -11.34 1.32
C LYS A 582 4.21 -9.97 0.70
N GLN A 583 3.35 -9.55 -0.24
CA GLN A 583 3.46 -8.23 -0.87
C GLN A 583 2.95 -7.11 0.04
N LEU A 584 1.78 -7.30 0.67
CA LEU A 584 1.07 -6.33 1.50
C LEU A 584 1.83 -5.95 2.78
N TYR A 585 2.38 -6.95 3.49
CA TYR A 585 3.11 -6.73 4.74
C TYR A 585 4.64 -6.73 4.57
N HIS A 586 5.13 -6.75 3.33
CA HIS A 586 6.56 -6.78 2.99
C HIS A 586 7.38 -7.83 3.78
N CYS A 587 6.78 -9.00 4.01
CA CYS A 587 7.37 -10.06 4.82
C CYS A 587 8.02 -11.15 3.95
N SER A 588 8.79 -12.06 4.57
CA SER A 588 9.36 -13.20 3.85
C SER A 588 8.29 -14.26 3.54
N TRP A 589 8.46 -15.01 2.46
CA TRP A 589 7.55 -16.11 2.07
C TRP A 589 7.25 -17.07 3.23
N TRP A 590 8.26 -17.43 4.01
CA TRP A 590 8.09 -18.31 5.17
C TRP A 590 7.21 -17.70 6.26
N ARG A 591 7.36 -16.40 6.53
CA ARG A 591 6.49 -15.71 7.50
C ARG A 591 5.08 -15.58 6.95
N SER A 592 4.92 -15.26 5.67
CA SER A 592 3.62 -15.17 5.02
C SER A 592 2.86 -16.49 5.14
N PHE A 593 3.50 -17.61 4.82
CA PHE A 593 2.92 -18.96 4.95
C PHE A 593 2.34 -19.23 6.34
N TRP A 594 3.14 -19.06 7.40
CA TRP A 594 2.67 -19.33 8.76
C TRP A 594 1.60 -18.34 9.23
N ARG A 595 1.63 -17.10 8.75
CA ARG A 595 0.60 -16.11 9.07
C ARG A 595 -0.72 -16.43 8.37
N THR A 596 -0.67 -16.89 7.12
CA THR A 596 -1.84 -17.39 6.41
C THR A 596 -2.44 -18.59 7.12
N ALA A 597 -1.61 -19.58 7.50
CA ALA A 597 -2.07 -20.75 8.26
C ALA A 597 -2.73 -20.35 9.59
N LEU A 598 -2.12 -19.42 10.32
CA LEU A 598 -2.66 -18.90 11.57
C LEU A 598 -3.97 -18.12 11.36
N MET A 599 -4.09 -17.35 10.27
CA MET A 599 -5.32 -16.64 9.89
C MET A 599 -6.48 -17.62 9.60
N PHE A 600 -6.23 -18.71 8.85
CA PHE A 600 -7.24 -19.75 8.63
C PHE A 600 -7.62 -20.46 9.94
N ALA A 601 -6.65 -20.76 10.81
CA ALA A 601 -6.92 -21.33 12.13
C ALA A 601 -7.79 -20.40 13.00
N TYR A 602 -7.51 -19.09 13.01
CA TYR A 602 -8.35 -18.12 13.71
C TYR A 602 -9.75 -17.97 13.09
N SER A 603 -9.86 -18.07 11.77
CA SER A 603 -11.15 -18.04 11.08
C SER A 603 -12.01 -19.24 11.48
N LEU A 604 -11.42 -20.45 11.52
CA LEU A 604 -12.10 -21.65 11.99
C LEU A 604 -12.54 -21.53 13.46
N LEU A 605 -11.64 -21.04 14.32
CA LEU A 605 -11.94 -20.81 15.74
C LEU A 605 -13.11 -19.82 15.91
N LEU A 606 -13.10 -18.71 15.18
CA LEU A 606 -14.14 -17.69 15.27
C LEU A 606 -15.49 -18.21 14.73
N LEU A 607 -15.48 -19.03 13.68
CA LEU A 607 -16.68 -19.71 13.20
C LEU A 607 -17.29 -20.64 14.26
N LEU A 608 -16.46 -21.46 14.92
CA LEU A 608 -16.92 -22.34 16.00
C LEU A 608 -17.48 -21.55 17.19
N LEU A 609 -16.85 -20.42 17.53
CA LEU A 609 -17.35 -19.52 18.59
C LEU A 609 -18.68 -18.87 18.23
N ILE A 610 -18.85 -18.42 16.97
CA ILE A 610 -20.11 -17.88 16.49
C ILE A 610 -21.20 -18.96 16.51
N ALA A 611 -20.91 -20.18 16.04
CA ALA A 611 -21.84 -21.28 16.06
C ALA A 611 -22.26 -21.62 17.51
N ALA A 612 -21.30 -21.74 18.43
CA ALA A 612 -21.57 -21.98 19.85
C ALA A 612 -22.43 -20.87 20.47
N LEU A 613 -22.16 -19.61 20.14
CA LEU A 613 -22.94 -18.46 20.58
C LEU A 613 -24.38 -18.53 20.06
N ILE A 614 -24.57 -18.83 18.77
CA ILE A 614 -25.90 -18.97 18.15
C ILE A 614 -26.66 -20.12 18.82
N THR A 615 -26.03 -21.28 19.03
CA THR A 615 -26.66 -22.42 19.72
C THR A 615 -27.01 -22.08 21.17
N SER A 616 -26.16 -21.32 21.88
CA SER A 616 -26.44 -20.90 23.25
C SER A 616 -27.59 -19.90 23.31
N ILE A 617 -27.65 -18.94 22.38
CA ILE A 617 -28.75 -17.97 22.29
C ILE A 617 -30.06 -18.71 21.96
N ALA A 618 -30.03 -19.64 21.01
CA ALA A 618 -31.19 -20.45 20.65
C ALA A 618 -31.68 -21.30 21.85
N PHE A 619 -30.76 -21.89 22.63
CA PHE A 619 -31.11 -22.65 23.83
C PHE A 619 -31.74 -21.76 24.92
N VAL A 620 -31.17 -20.58 25.19
CA VAL A 620 -31.75 -19.62 26.15
C VAL A 620 -33.12 -19.14 25.69
N ALA A 621 -33.27 -18.81 24.40
CA ALA A 621 -34.56 -18.43 23.83
C ALA A 621 -35.59 -19.56 23.99
N MET A 622 -35.23 -20.82 23.71
CA MET A 622 -36.11 -21.97 23.93
C MET A 622 -36.52 -22.10 25.41
N SER A 623 -35.59 -21.95 26.35
CA SER A 623 -35.88 -22.03 27.79
C SER A 623 -36.81 -20.92 28.30
N TRP A 624 -36.82 -19.75 27.64
CA TRP A 624 -37.70 -18.62 27.97
C TRP A 624 -39.13 -18.80 27.46
N PHE A 625 -39.34 -19.66 26.46
CA PHE A 625 -40.67 -19.98 25.91
C PHE A 625 -41.28 -21.27 26.50
N GLU A 626 -40.50 -22.05 27.26
CA GLU A 626 -40.98 -23.26 27.98
C GLU A 626 -41.45 -22.96 29.42
N THR A 627 -41.41 -21.71 29.88
CA THR A 627 -42.09 -21.32 31.12
C THR A 627 -43.58 -21.06 30.84
N PRO A 628 -44.51 -21.82 31.46
CA PRO A 628 -45.94 -21.76 31.17
C PRO A 628 -46.61 -20.43 31.56
#